data_AF-A0A6M0ABR4-F1
#
_entry.id   AF-A0A6M0ABR4-F1
#
_cell.length_a   1.000
_cell.length_b   1.000
_cell.length_c   1.000
_cell.angle_alpha   90.00
_cell.angle_beta   90.00
_cell.angle_gamma   90.00
#
_symmetry.space_group_name_H-M   'P 1'
#
loop_
_entity.id
_entity.type
_entity.pdbx_description
1 polymer ?
#
loop_
_entity_poly.entity_id
_entity_poly.type
_entity_poly.pdbx_seq_one_letter_code
_entity_poly.pdbx_strand_id
1 'polypeptide(L)'
;MNKLLKIALSTTSLVGLCLMALVVQAGSWDNFKLRYFHLTAYLHNQDQEITDLQKQNLNPAKSTRINLTELLNGGPPKDGIPSIENPKFDTAQTTPFSKTETVIGVVINGEAKAYPFGVMNWHELVNDTVGGVNVSVSYCPLCDTIVAFNRSNTTYGVTGKLYQSCLVMYDRADDT
;
A
#
# COMPACT_ATOMS: atom_id res chain seq x y z
N MET A 1 7.17 -18.51 45.99
CA MET A 1 6.67 -17.63 44.91
C MET A 1 5.43 -16.89 45.40
N ASN A 2 5.42 -15.55 45.46
CA ASN A 2 4.28 -14.80 46.01
C ASN A 2 3.05 -14.87 45.07
N LYS A 3 1.85 -14.58 45.60
CA LYS A 3 0.57 -14.73 44.89
C LYS A 3 0.48 -13.84 43.63
N LEU A 4 1.07 -12.65 43.68
CA LEU A 4 1.14 -11.69 42.57
C LEU A 4 1.98 -12.24 41.41
N LEU A 5 3.12 -12.88 41.71
CA LEU A 5 4.01 -13.46 40.70
C LEU A 5 3.35 -14.65 39.98
N LYS A 6 2.52 -15.44 40.68
CA LYS A 6 1.71 -16.51 40.06
C LYS A 6 0.65 -15.96 39.11
N ILE A 7 -0.06 -14.91 39.54
CA ILE A 7 -1.08 -14.25 38.71
C ILE A 7 -0.41 -13.65 37.47
N ALA A 8 0.68 -12.89 37.65
CA ALA A 8 1.43 -12.30 36.55
C ALA A 8 1.92 -13.34 35.54
N LEU A 9 2.52 -14.45 35.98
CA LEU A 9 2.92 -15.54 35.08
C LEU A 9 1.73 -16.12 34.33
N SER A 10 0.61 -16.36 35.02
CA SER A 10 -0.59 -16.95 34.41
C SER A 10 -1.21 -16.03 33.35
N THR A 11 -1.27 -14.72 33.62
CA THR A 11 -1.76 -13.73 32.66
C THR A 11 -0.85 -13.63 31.44
N THR A 12 0.47 -13.61 31.63
CA THR A 12 1.42 -13.56 30.52
C THR A 12 1.34 -14.82 29.66
N SER A 13 1.23 -16.00 30.26
CA SER A 13 1.02 -17.25 29.53
C SER A 13 -0.28 -17.25 28.74
N LEU A 14 -1.38 -16.77 29.33
CA LEU A 14 -2.67 -16.71 28.64
C LEU A 14 -2.61 -15.77 27.43
N VAL A 15 -2.01 -14.58 27.57
CA VAL A 15 -1.83 -13.64 26.46
C VAL A 15 -0.96 -14.25 25.36
N GLY A 16 0.14 -14.93 25.72
CA GLY A 16 1.00 -15.62 24.76
C GLY A 16 0.29 -16.72 23.98
N LEU A 17 -0.55 -17.52 24.65
CA LEU A 17 -1.36 -18.56 24.02
C LEU A 17 -2.42 -17.98 23.09
N CYS A 18 -3.10 -16.90 23.50
CA CYS A 18 -4.05 -16.20 22.64
C CYS A 18 -3.37 -15.63 21.39
N LEU A 19 -2.20 -15.00 21.53
CA LEU A 19 -1.45 -14.49 20.39
C LEU A 19 -1.04 -15.62 19.44
N MET A 20 -0.51 -16.74 19.96
CA MET A 20 -0.18 -17.90 19.14
C MET A 20 -1.40 -18.47 18.42
N ALA A 21 -2.56 -18.55 19.09
CA ALA A 21 -3.79 -19.00 18.47
C ALA A 21 -4.19 -18.11 17.28
N LEU A 22 -4.07 -16.78 17.41
CA LEU A 22 -4.35 -15.83 16.32
C LEU A 22 -3.37 -16.00 15.15
N VAL A 23 -2.08 -16.24 15.42
CA VAL A 23 -1.08 -16.49 14.38
C VAL A 23 -1.36 -17.79 13.64
N VAL A 24 -1.67 -18.86 14.37
CA VAL A 24 -2.04 -20.16 13.79
C VAL A 24 -3.31 -20.02 12.96
N GLN A 25 -4.31 -19.28 13.45
CA GLN A 25 -5.54 -19.00 12.71
C GLN A 25 -5.30 -18.18 11.44
N ALA A 26 -4.27 -17.33 11.41
CA ALA A 26 -3.84 -16.61 10.21
C ALA A 26 -3.03 -17.48 9.23
N GLY A 27 -2.56 -18.66 9.65
CA GLY A 27 -1.80 -19.61 8.83
C GLY A 27 -0.30 -19.31 8.72
N SER A 28 0.13 -18.09 9.00
CA SER A 28 1.54 -17.71 9.13
C SER A 28 1.68 -16.38 9.88
N TRP A 29 2.91 -16.07 10.32
CA TRP A 29 3.20 -14.77 10.94
C TRP A 29 3.00 -13.59 9.98
N ASP A 30 3.29 -13.78 8.68
CA ASP A 30 3.11 -12.71 7.69
C ASP A 30 1.63 -12.48 7.38
N ASN A 31 0.83 -13.54 7.31
CA ASN A 31 -0.62 -13.42 7.20
C ASN A 31 -1.23 -12.76 8.45
N PHE A 32 -0.69 -13.05 9.64
CA PHE A 32 -1.12 -12.40 10.88
C PHE A 32 -0.88 -10.88 10.81
N LYS A 33 0.31 -10.43 10.39
CA LYS A 33 0.60 -9.00 10.20
C LYS A 33 -0.35 -8.35 9.20
N LEU A 34 -0.63 -9.00 8.07
CA LEU A 34 -1.54 -8.47 7.05
C LEU A 34 -2.97 -8.36 7.59
N ARG A 35 -3.46 -9.41 8.25
CA ARG A 35 -4.83 -9.47 8.78
C ARG A 35 -5.07 -8.50 9.93
N TYR A 36 -4.06 -8.30 10.76
CA TYR A 36 -4.11 -7.42 11.93
C TYR A 36 -3.23 -6.18 11.75
N PHE A 37 -3.14 -5.66 10.50
CA PHE A 37 -2.25 -4.57 10.15
C PHE A 37 -2.46 -3.32 11.02
N HIS A 38 -3.70 -2.98 11.36
CA HIS A 38 -4.03 -1.85 12.25
C HIS A 38 -3.36 -1.94 13.63
N LEU A 39 -3.10 -3.15 14.13
CA LEU A 39 -2.40 -3.38 15.39
C LEU A 39 -0.88 -3.37 15.18
N THR A 40 -0.42 -4.08 14.15
CA THR A 40 1.03 -4.25 13.92
C THR A 40 1.69 -3.00 13.37
N ALA A 41 0.96 -2.14 12.67
CA ALA A 41 1.46 -0.87 12.14
C ALA A 41 1.91 0.10 13.26
N TYR A 42 1.35 -0.03 14.47
CA TYR A 42 1.82 0.73 15.64
C TYR A 42 3.24 0.32 16.07
N LEU A 43 3.58 -0.97 15.91
CA LEU A 43 4.89 -1.51 16.26
C LEU A 43 5.90 -1.39 15.12
N HIS A 44 5.42 -1.34 13.87
CA HIS A 44 6.24 -1.31 12.67
C HIS A 44 5.72 -0.25 11.70
N ASN A 45 6.07 1.00 11.97
CA ASN A 45 5.72 2.11 11.09
C ASN A 45 6.65 2.14 9.87
N GLN A 46 6.15 1.69 8.72
CA GLN A 46 6.93 1.64 7.48
C GLN A 46 7.20 3.04 6.91
N ASP A 47 6.38 4.04 7.24
CA ASP A 47 6.53 5.41 6.75
C ASP A 47 7.82 6.10 7.26
N GLN A 48 8.45 5.55 8.30
CA GLN A 48 9.69 6.08 8.88
C GLN A 48 10.93 5.25 8.50
N GLU A 49 10.78 4.19 7.72
CA GLU A 49 11.86 3.24 7.47
C GLU A 49 13.10 3.89 6.83
N ILE A 50 12.92 4.71 5.78
CA ILE A 50 14.04 5.41 5.14
C ILE A 50 14.71 6.39 6.11
N THR A 51 13.90 7.14 6.86
CA THR A 51 14.40 8.10 7.86
C THR A 51 15.22 7.39 8.95
N ASP A 52 14.78 6.22 9.41
CA ASP A 52 15.47 5.47 10.44
C ASP A 52 16.77 4.81 9.94
N LEU A 53 16.81 4.37 8.67
CA LEU A 53 18.04 3.92 8.02
C LEU A 53 19.06 5.06 7.91
N GLN A 54 18.60 6.25 7.49
CA GLN A 54 19.45 7.44 7.40
C GLN A 54 20.00 7.86 8.76
N LYS A 55 19.20 7.87 9.83
CA LYS A 55 19.66 8.15 11.21
C LYS A 55 20.76 7.18 11.68
N GLN A 56 20.71 5.95 11.21
CA GLN A 56 21.70 4.92 11.52
C GLN A 56 22.92 4.95 10.58
N ASN A 57 23.00 5.92 9.66
CA ASN A 57 24.01 5.98 8.60
C ASN A 57 24.09 4.70 7.76
N LEU A 58 22.95 4.02 7.59
CA LEU A 58 22.83 2.86 6.72
C LEU A 58 22.45 3.30 5.31
N ASN A 59 23.02 2.63 4.30
CA ASN A 59 22.67 2.88 2.91
C ASN A 59 21.36 2.15 2.58
N PRO A 60 20.27 2.85 2.20
CA PRO A 60 18.99 2.22 1.87
C PRO A 60 19.10 1.16 0.76
N ALA A 61 19.96 1.37 -0.23
CA ALA A 61 20.18 0.42 -1.32
C ALA A 61 20.81 -0.91 -0.86
N LYS A 62 21.42 -0.94 0.34
CA LYS A 62 21.96 -2.15 0.98
C LYS A 62 21.01 -2.76 2.02
N SER A 63 19.92 -2.07 2.34
CA SER A 63 18.93 -2.46 3.35
C SER A 63 17.56 -2.75 2.71
N THR A 64 17.55 -3.13 1.43
CA THR A 64 16.32 -3.39 0.68
C THR A 64 15.64 -4.67 1.17
N ARG A 65 14.31 -4.67 1.16
CA ARG A 65 13.49 -5.85 1.52
C ARG A 65 13.49 -6.94 0.45
N ILE A 66 13.90 -6.57 -0.77
CA ILE A 66 13.98 -7.44 -1.95
C ILE A 66 15.39 -7.37 -2.54
N ASN A 67 15.75 -8.38 -3.33
CA ASN A 67 16.95 -8.31 -4.16
C ASN A 67 16.71 -7.39 -5.36
N LEU A 68 17.47 -6.31 -5.49
CA LEU A 68 17.30 -5.33 -6.57
C LEU A 68 17.51 -5.91 -7.97
N THR A 69 18.21 -7.04 -8.12
CA THR A 69 18.33 -7.72 -9.42
C THR A 69 17.02 -8.34 -9.90
N GLU A 70 16.02 -8.48 -9.02
CA GLU A 70 14.68 -8.96 -9.36
C GLU A 70 13.78 -7.84 -9.90
N LEU A 71 14.23 -6.58 -9.88
CA LEU A 71 13.53 -5.46 -10.51
C LEU A 71 13.80 -5.45 -12.02
N LEU A 72 12.82 -5.92 -12.79
CA LEU A 72 12.91 -6.04 -14.23
C LEU A 72 12.36 -4.79 -14.92
N ASN A 73 12.80 -4.54 -16.16
CA ASN A 73 12.24 -3.45 -16.97
C ASN A 73 10.96 -3.93 -17.67
N GLY A 74 9.87 -3.20 -17.50
CA GLY A 74 8.57 -3.48 -18.14
C GLY A 74 8.47 -2.98 -19.58
N GLY A 75 9.46 -2.22 -20.06
CA GLY A 75 9.50 -1.64 -21.42
C GLY A 75 9.43 -0.11 -21.40
N PRO A 76 8.37 0.49 -20.81
CA PRO A 76 8.30 1.94 -20.65
C PRO A 76 9.46 2.48 -19.80
N PRO A 77 10.00 3.66 -20.12
CA PRO A 77 10.90 4.35 -19.20
C PRO A 77 10.13 4.80 -17.95
N LYS A 78 10.86 5.31 -16.96
CA LYS A 78 10.27 6.00 -15.82
C LYS A 78 9.33 7.11 -16.28
N ASP A 79 8.13 7.14 -15.70
CA ASP A 79 6.99 7.98 -16.10
C ASP A 79 6.61 7.88 -17.60
N GLY A 80 7.06 6.83 -18.30
CA GLY A 80 6.62 6.53 -19.67
C GLY A 80 5.12 6.20 -19.75
N ILE A 81 4.53 5.84 -18.61
CA ILE A 81 3.10 5.78 -18.36
C ILE A 81 2.78 6.84 -17.30
N PRO A 82 2.20 7.99 -17.68
CA PRO A 82 2.07 9.12 -16.77
C PRO A 82 0.88 8.94 -15.82
N SER A 83 1.17 9.05 -14.52
CA SER A 83 0.15 9.08 -13.47
C SER A 83 -0.74 10.33 -13.56
N ILE A 84 -1.97 10.23 -13.06
CA ILE A 84 -2.89 11.38 -12.97
C ILE A 84 -2.69 12.07 -11.62
N GLU A 85 -2.34 13.36 -11.61
CA GLU A 85 -2.10 14.12 -10.37
C GLU A 85 -3.28 14.98 -9.91
N ASN A 86 -4.17 15.34 -10.84
CA ASN A 86 -5.33 16.19 -10.57
C ASN A 86 -6.55 15.63 -11.30
N PRO A 87 -7.07 14.48 -10.87
CA PRO A 87 -8.18 13.82 -11.55
C PRO A 87 -9.42 14.71 -11.54
N LYS A 88 -10.11 14.75 -12.67
CA LYS A 88 -11.39 15.42 -12.82
C LYS A 88 -12.47 14.37 -12.95
N PHE A 89 -13.51 14.51 -12.15
CA PHE A 89 -14.62 13.56 -12.11
C PHE A 89 -15.85 14.17 -12.76
N ASP A 90 -16.55 13.31 -13.48
CA ASP A 90 -17.91 13.55 -13.94
C ASP A 90 -18.89 12.75 -13.06
N THR A 91 -20.18 13.00 -13.19
CA THR A 91 -21.21 12.24 -12.48
C THR A 91 -21.61 10.98 -13.25
N ALA A 92 -22.21 10.01 -12.56
CA ALA A 92 -22.75 8.81 -13.21
C ALA A 92 -23.87 9.11 -14.23
N GLN A 93 -24.48 10.30 -14.18
CA GLN A 93 -25.54 10.73 -15.08
C GLN A 93 -25.02 11.35 -16.37
N THR A 94 -23.84 11.96 -16.33
CA THR A 94 -23.27 12.79 -17.41
C THR A 94 -22.05 12.16 -18.08
N THR A 95 -21.43 11.20 -17.40
CA THR A 95 -20.26 10.50 -17.92
C THR A 95 -20.54 9.76 -19.23
N PRO A 96 -19.59 9.70 -20.17
CA PRO A 96 -19.74 8.95 -21.41
C PRO A 96 -19.61 7.43 -21.23
N PHE A 97 -19.24 6.95 -20.03
CA PHE A 97 -19.07 5.53 -19.77
C PHE A 97 -20.41 4.77 -19.69
N SER A 98 -20.37 3.47 -19.97
CA SER A 98 -21.53 2.59 -19.81
C SER A 98 -21.98 2.54 -18.35
N LYS A 99 -23.29 2.32 -18.11
CA LYS A 99 -23.83 2.03 -16.77
C LYS A 99 -23.27 0.74 -16.15
N THR A 100 -22.70 -0.13 -16.98
CA THR A 100 -22.06 -1.39 -16.57
C THR A 100 -20.53 -1.32 -16.60
N GLU A 101 -19.96 -0.11 -16.71
CA GLU A 101 -18.51 0.08 -16.71
C GLU A 101 -17.92 -0.42 -15.39
N THR A 102 -16.84 -1.22 -15.49
CA THR A 102 -16.11 -1.67 -14.31
C THR A 102 -15.24 -0.53 -13.78
N VAL A 103 -15.31 -0.29 -12.48
CA VAL A 103 -14.59 0.79 -11.81
C VAL A 103 -13.90 0.29 -10.56
N ILE A 104 -12.80 0.93 -10.21
CA ILE A 104 -12.24 0.88 -8.86
C ILE A 104 -13.04 1.88 -8.02
N GLY A 105 -13.76 1.39 -7.01
CA GLY A 105 -14.52 2.24 -6.09
C GLY A 105 -13.72 2.56 -4.83
N VAL A 106 -13.57 3.84 -4.49
CA VAL A 106 -12.95 4.28 -3.23
C VAL A 106 -13.96 5.12 -2.46
N VAL A 107 -14.21 4.73 -1.21
CA VAL A 107 -15.13 5.44 -0.30
C VAL A 107 -14.40 5.80 0.98
N ILE A 108 -14.25 7.09 1.24
CA ILE A 108 -13.56 7.62 2.42
C ILE A 108 -14.38 8.79 2.98
N ASN A 109 -14.64 8.77 4.29
CA ASN A 109 -15.38 9.84 4.99
C ASN A 109 -16.71 10.24 4.33
N GLY A 110 -17.41 9.27 3.71
CA GLY A 110 -18.69 9.48 3.03
C GLY A 110 -18.57 10.02 1.60
N GLU A 111 -17.38 10.38 1.13
CA GLU A 111 -17.14 10.70 -0.28
C GLU A 111 -16.82 9.41 -1.04
N ALA A 112 -17.54 9.17 -2.13
CA ALA A 112 -17.33 8.03 -3.02
C ALA A 112 -16.83 8.52 -4.38
N LYS A 113 -15.74 7.93 -4.86
CA LYS A 113 -15.22 8.15 -6.22
C LYS A 113 -15.05 6.82 -6.94
N ALA A 114 -15.21 6.86 -8.25
CA ALA A 114 -15.07 5.71 -9.13
C ALA A 114 -14.00 6.01 -10.20
N TYR A 115 -13.00 5.13 -10.30
CA TYR A 115 -11.91 5.21 -11.27
C TYR A 115 -12.13 4.13 -12.35
N PRO A 116 -12.55 4.49 -13.58
CA PRO A 116 -12.86 3.51 -14.62
C PRO A 116 -11.66 2.67 -15.01
N PHE A 117 -11.86 1.36 -15.19
CA PHE A 117 -10.79 0.43 -15.54
C PHE A 117 -10.05 0.84 -16.82
N GLY A 118 -10.76 1.32 -17.85
CA GLY A 118 -10.11 1.79 -19.08
C GLY A 118 -9.11 2.94 -18.85
N VAL A 119 -9.43 3.87 -17.95
CA VAL A 119 -8.53 4.98 -17.58
C VAL A 119 -7.36 4.44 -16.76
N MET A 120 -7.65 3.58 -15.78
CA MET A 120 -6.64 2.99 -14.92
C MET A 120 -5.68 2.06 -15.67
N ASN A 121 -6.15 1.38 -16.71
CA ASN A 121 -5.32 0.53 -17.58
C ASN A 121 -4.30 1.33 -18.40
N TRP A 122 -4.60 2.60 -18.70
CA TRP A 122 -3.66 3.47 -19.42
C TRP A 122 -2.72 4.21 -18.48
N HIS A 123 -3.23 4.72 -17.35
CA HIS A 123 -2.47 5.59 -16.44
C HIS A 123 -1.79 4.84 -15.30
N GLU A 124 -2.27 3.65 -14.95
CA GLU A 124 -1.81 2.75 -13.89
C GLU A 124 -1.79 3.31 -12.45
N LEU A 125 -1.88 4.64 -12.28
CA LEU A 125 -1.78 5.33 -11.01
C LEU A 125 -2.48 6.71 -11.06
N VAL A 126 -3.24 7.00 -10.02
CA VAL A 126 -3.90 8.30 -9.80
C VAL A 126 -3.61 8.77 -8.38
N ASN A 127 -3.01 9.95 -8.25
CA ASN A 127 -2.89 10.67 -6.99
C ASN A 127 -4.11 11.59 -6.83
N ASP A 128 -4.93 11.36 -5.82
CA ASP A 128 -6.20 12.04 -5.59
C ASP A 128 -6.33 12.49 -4.12
N THR A 129 -7.42 13.19 -3.81
CA THR A 129 -7.93 13.47 -2.48
C THR A 129 -9.38 13.02 -2.41
N VAL A 130 -9.71 12.10 -1.50
CA VAL A 130 -11.07 11.57 -1.30
C VAL A 130 -11.46 11.70 0.16
N GLY A 131 -12.57 12.37 0.45
CA GLY A 131 -13.05 12.58 1.81
C GLY A 131 -12.07 13.37 2.67
N GLY A 132 -11.25 14.24 2.06
CA GLY A 132 -10.17 14.98 2.71
C GLY A 132 -8.88 14.16 2.98
N VAL A 133 -8.79 12.92 2.52
CA VAL A 133 -7.59 12.08 2.65
C VAL A 133 -6.87 12.01 1.31
N ASN A 134 -5.57 12.32 1.31
CA ASN A 134 -4.71 12.16 0.15
C ASN A 134 -4.47 10.66 -0.11
N VAL A 135 -4.86 10.20 -1.30
CA VAL A 135 -4.73 8.79 -1.69
C VAL A 135 -3.99 8.63 -3.00
N SER A 136 -3.31 7.49 -3.15
CA SER A 136 -2.85 6.96 -4.42
C SER A 136 -3.66 5.72 -4.74
N VAL A 137 -4.29 5.70 -5.91
CA VAL A 137 -5.04 4.56 -6.43
C VAL A 137 -4.29 4.01 -7.63
N SER A 138 -3.84 2.76 -7.55
CA SER A 138 -3.07 2.10 -8.59
C SER A 138 -3.78 0.86 -9.09
N TYR A 139 -3.58 0.59 -10.38
CA TYR A 139 -3.99 -0.62 -11.07
C TYR A 139 -2.83 -1.14 -11.91
N CYS A 140 -2.43 -2.39 -11.69
CA CYS A 140 -1.43 -3.05 -12.51
C CYS A 140 -2.13 -3.96 -13.54
N PRO A 141 -2.12 -3.61 -14.84
CA PRO A 141 -2.81 -4.40 -15.85
C PRO A 141 -2.17 -5.76 -16.14
N LEU A 142 -0.93 -5.98 -15.70
CA LEU A 142 -0.21 -7.25 -15.90
C LEU A 142 -0.63 -8.32 -14.88
N CYS A 143 -1.06 -7.93 -13.68
CA CYS A 143 -1.41 -8.85 -12.61
C CYS A 143 -2.82 -8.62 -12.05
N ASP A 144 -3.64 -7.79 -12.72
CA ASP A 144 -5.02 -7.46 -12.36
C ASP A 144 -5.18 -7.08 -10.87
N THR A 145 -4.20 -6.32 -10.37
CA THR A 145 -4.11 -5.97 -8.94
C THR A 145 -4.39 -4.49 -8.74
N ILE A 146 -5.20 -4.19 -7.73
CA ILE A 146 -5.60 -2.85 -7.34
C ILE A 146 -5.07 -2.58 -5.94
N VAL A 147 -4.50 -1.39 -5.75
CA VAL A 147 -4.11 -0.90 -4.43
C VAL A 147 -4.56 0.55 -4.30
N ALA A 148 -5.24 0.87 -3.20
CA ALA A 148 -5.53 2.24 -2.78
C ALA A 148 -4.95 2.46 -1.40
N PHE A 149 -4.11 3.48 -1.24
CA PHE A 149 -3.40 3.75 0.02
C PHE A 149 -3.29 5.25 0.30
N ASN A 150 -3.14 5.60 1.58
CA ASN A 150 -2.89 6.98 1.99
C ASN A 150 -1.45 7.37 1.62
N ARG A 151 -1.28 8.46 0.88
CA ARG A 151 0.02 8.93 0.37
C ARG A 151 0.60 10.10 1.18
N SER A 152 0.01 10.43 2.33
CA SER A 152 0.37 11.63 3.10
C SER A 152 0.40 12.87 2.18
N ASN A 153 1.50 13.62 2.12
CA ASN A 153 1.61 14.80 1.24
C ASN A 153 2.39 14.55 -0.05
N THR A 154 2.89 13.33 -0.27
CA THR A 154 3.68 13.01 -1.46
C THR A 154 2.81 12.60 -2.65
N THR A 155 3.38 12.50 -3.84
CA THR A 155 2.78 11.86 -5.00
C THR A 155 3.67 10.73 -5.48
N TYR A 156 3.04 9.69 -6.03
CA TYR A 156 3.74 8.55 -6.58
C TYR A 156 3.75 8.62 -8.11
N GLY A 157 4.83 8.13 -8.73
CA GLY A 157 4.93 7.93 -10.17
C GLY A 157 5.16 6.47 -10.54
N VAL A 158 5.09 6.19 -11.84
CA VAL A 158 5.29 4.85 -12.39
C VAL A 158 6.76 4.69 -12.78
N THR A 159 7.45 3.68 -12.25
CA THR A 159 8.89 3.52 -12.51
C THR A 159 9.22 2.91 -13.87
N GLY A 160 8.25 2.24 -14.51
CA GLY A 160 8.50 1.33 -15.63
C GLY A 160 9.19 0.02 -15.22
N LYS A 161 9.35 -0.25 -13.92
CA LYS A 161 9.91 -1.48 -13.38
C LYS A 161 8.82 -2.42 -12.88
N LEU A 162 9.14 -3.71 -12.89
CA LEU A 162 8.30 -4.79 -12.41
C LEU A 162 9.03 -5.59 -11.33
N TYR A 163 8.30 -5.96 -10.28
CA TYR A 163 8.72 -6.92 -9.28
C TYR A 163 7.70 -8.05 -9.23
N GLN A 164 8.11 -9.30 -9.51
CA GLN A 164 7.17 -10.43 -9.58
C GLN A 164 5.96 -10.13 -10.49
N SER A 165 6.24 -9.52 -11.65
CA SER A 165 5.23 -9.05 -12.62
C SER A 165 4.25 -7.98 -12.10
N CYS A 166 4.48 -7.43 -10.92
CA CYS A 166 3.71 -6.32 -10.36
C CYS A 166 4.42 -4.99 -10.64
N LEU A 167 3.63 -3.98 -10.99
CA LEU A 167 4.08 -2.60 -11.15
C LEU A 167 4.79 -2.11 -9.90
N VAL A 168 5.92 -1.42 -10.10
CA VAL A 168 6.64 -0.72 -9.03
C VAL A 168 6.43 0.78 -9.16
N MET A 169 5.95 1.40 -8.09
CA MET A 169 5.82 2.85 -7.96
C MET A 169 7.08 3.43 -7.32
N TYR A 170 7.33 4.72 -7.54
CA TYR A 170 8.31 5.47 -6.77
C TYR A 170 7.66 6.69 -6.13
N ASP A 171 8.15 7.04 -4.95
CA ASP A 171 7.78 8.25 -4.23
C ASP A 171 8.57 9.43 -4.84
N ARG A 172 7.87 10.48 -5.27
CA ARG A 172 8.53 11.67 -5.84
C ARG A 172 9.24 12.52 -4.80
N ALA A 173 8.89 12.41 -3.52
CA ALA A 173 9.56 13.16 -2.46
C ALA A 173 11.00 12.67 -2.22
N ASP A 174 11.25 11.37 -2.42
CA ASP A 174 12.54 10.72 -2.18
C ASP A 174 13.29 10.35 -3.48
N ASP A 175 12.87 10.93 -4.60
CA ASP A 175 13.44 10.65 -5.93
C ASP A 175 14.72 11.47 -6.19
N THR A 176 15.84 11.00 -5.63
CA THR A 176 17.18 11.62 -5.77
C THR A 176 18.08 10.92 -6.78
#